data_AF-P35150-F1
#
_entry.id   AF-P35150-F1
#
_cell.length_a   1.000
_cell.length_b   1.000
_cell.length_c   1.000
_cell.angle_alpha   90.00
_cell.angle_beta   90.00
_cell.angle_gamma   90.00
#
_symmetry.space_group_name_H-M   'P 1'
#
loop_
_entity.id
_entity.type
_entity.pdbx_description
1 polymer ?
#
loop_
_entity_poly.entity_id
_entity_poly.type
_entity_poly.pdbx_seq_one_letter_code
_entity_poly.pdbx_strand_id
1 'polypeptide(L)'
;MRIFKKAVFVIMISFLIATVNVNTAHAAIDVSAKSAIIIDGASGRVLYAKDEHQKRRIASITKIMTAVLAIESGKMDQTVTVSANAVRTEGSAIYLTEGQKVKLKDLVYGLMLRSGNDAAVAIAEHVGGSLDGFVYMMNQKAEQLGMKNTRFQNPHGLDDHENHYSTAYDMAILTKYAMKLKDYQKISGTKIYKAETMESVWKNKNKLLTMLYPYSTGGKTGYTKLAKRTLVSTASKDGIDLIAVTINDPNDWDDHMKMFNYVFEHYQTYLIAKKGDIPKLKGTFYESKAFIKRDITYLLTEEEKENVKINTTLLKPKKAWEKDASKIPDIVGHMEIMFNDATIAKVPIYYENERHQKPKKQFFETFKSIFLNAAGGAKWSI
;
A
#
# COMPACT_ATOMS: atom_id res chain seq x y z
N MET A 1 -12.19 68.38 16.30
CA MET A 1 -11.10 67.42 16.66
C MET A 1 -11.57 66.03 17.14
N ARG A 2 -12.78 65.84 17.70
CA ARG A 2 -13.28 64.52 18.15
C ARG A 2 -13.72 63.56 17.03
N ILE A 3 -14.23 64.07 15.91
CA ILE A 3 -14.75 63.26 14.79
C ILE A 3 -13.60 62.62 13.99
N PHE A 4 -12.48 63.34 13.82
CA PHE A 4 -11.29 62.83 13.13
C PHE A 4 -10.62 61.68 13.88
N LYS A 5 -10.61 61.71 15.23
CA LYS A 5 -10.07 60.60 16.04
C LYS A 5 -10.90 59.31 15.94
N LYS A 6 -12.23 59.42 15.76
CA LYS A 6 -13.10 58.25 15.56
C LYS A 6 -12.92 57.62 14.17
N ALA A 7 -12.74 58.44 13.13
CA ALA A 7 -12.50 57.95 11.77
C ALA A 7 -11.16 57.20 11.64
N VAL A 8 -10.09 57.71 12.26
CA VAL A 8 -8.77 57.05 12.27
C VAL A 8 -8.81 55.73 13.05
N PHE A 9 -9.58 55.65 14.15
CA PHE A 9 -9.73 54.42 14.93
C PHE A 9 -10.49 53.32 14.16
N VAL A 10 -11.53 53.70 13.41
CA VAL A 10 -12.29 52.75 12.57
C VAL A 10 -11.43 52.26 11.40
N ILE A 11 -10.65 53.14 10.75
CA ILE A 11 -9.75 52.74 9.65
C ILE A 11 -8.62 51.80 10.14
N MET A 12 -8.07 52.02 11.35
CA MET A 12 -7.09 51.09 11.93
C MET A 12 -7.69 49.72 12.28
N ILE A 13 -8.93 49.67 12.76
CA ILE A 13 -9.61 48.38 13.05
C ILE A 13 -9.93 47.64 11.74
N SER A 14 -10.35 48.35 10.68
CA SER A 14 -10.57 47.76 9.36
C SER A 14 -9.28 47.23 8.72
N PHE A 15 -8.13 47.89 8.95
CA PHE A 15 -6.82 47.40 8.50
C PHE A 15 -6.29 46.23 9.35
N LEU A 16 -6.68 46.12 10.63
CA LEU A 16 -6.33 44.99 11.48
C LEU A 16 -7.13 43.72 11.15
N ILE A 17 -8.37 43.87 10.66
CA ILE A 17 -9.23 42.73 10.27
C ILE A 17 -8.84 42.22 8.86
N ALA A 18 -8.34 43.08 7.98
CA ALA A 18 -7.90 42.72 6.64
C ALA A 18 -6.52 42.01 6.57
N THR A 19 -5.77 41.97 7.68
CA THR A 19 -4.47 41.27 7.76
C THR A 19 -4.53 39.93 8.49
N VAL A 20 -5.71 39.53 8.97
CA VAL A 20 -5.93 38.16 9.44
C VAL A 20 -6.13 37.27 8.21
N ASN A 21 -5.02 36.98 7.53
CA ASN A 21 -4.94 35.78 6.72
C ASN A 21 -5.09 34.61 7.70
N VAL A 22 -6.32 34.11 7.83
CA VAL A 22 -6.55 32.78 8.38
C VAL A 22 -5.94 31.82 7.35
N ASN A 23 -4.63 31.65 7.41
CA ASN A 23 -4.02 30.44 6.91
C ASN A 23 -4.67 29.34 7.72
N THR A 24 -5.63 28.64 7.12
CA THR A 24 -6.10 27.37 7.60
C THR A 24 -4.88 26.45 7.55
N ALA A 25 -4.08 26.48 8.62
CA ALA A 25 -2.99 25.55 8.83
C ALA A 25 -3.64 24.17 8.80
N HIS A 26 -3.51 23.48 7.66
CA HIS A 26 -4.01 22.13 7.53
C HIS A 26 -3.34 21.35 8.65
N ALA A 27 -4.13 20.78 9.55
CA ALA A 27 -3.61 20.10 10.73
C ALA A 27 -2.65 19.01 10.24
N ALA A 28 -1.33 19.23 10.43
CA ALA A 28 -0.32 18.29 10.00
C ALA A 28 -0.49 16.97 10.77
N ILE A 29 -0.19 15.84 10.12
CA ILE A 29 -0.16 14.55 10.79
C ILE A 29 0.87 14.61 11.92
N ASP A 30 0.40 14.45 13.16
CA ASP A 30 1.24 14.25 14.34
C ASP A 30 0.99 12.85 14.92
N VAL A 31 2.08 12.14 15.22
CA VAL A 31 2.07 10.76 15.72
C VAL A 31 3.09 10.58 16.83
N SER A 32 2.74 9.74 17.80
CA SER A 32 3.57 9.36 18.96
C SER A 32 4.67 8.36 18.61
N ALA A 33 4.59 7.73 17.44
CA ALA A 33 5.58 6.79 16.94
C ALA A 33 6.99 7.39 16.85
N LYS A 34 8.02 6.58 17.14
CA LYS A 34 9.41 6.95 16.83
C LYS A 34 9.67 6.97 15.33
N SER A 35 9.17 5.97 14.61
CA SER A 35 9.17 5.96 13.14
C SER A 35 7.77 5.66 12.62
N ALA A 36 7.34 6.37 11.59
CA ALA A 36 6.06 6.17 10.94
C ALA A 36 6.15 6.39 9.43
N ILE A 37 5.27 5.72 8.68
CA ILE A 37 5.07 5.98 7.26
C ILE A 37 3.64 5.63 6.88
N ILE A 38 3.09 6.35 5.90
CA ILE A 38 1.90 5.93 5.15
C ILE A 38 2.17 6.09 3.65
N ILE A 39 1.87 5.04 2.89
CA ILE A 39 2.07 4.98 1.44
C ILE A 39 0.77 4.67 0.70
N ASP A 40 0.70 5.11 -0.55
CA ASP A 40 -0.29 4.63 -1.51
C ASP A 40 0.02 3.16 -1.90
N GLY A 41 -0.95 2.27 -1.69
CA GLY A 41 -0.85 0.86 -2.03
C GLY A 41 -0.70 0.61 -3.54
N ALA A 42 -1.26 1.48 -4.38
CA ALA A 42 -1.18 1.36 -5.83
C ALA A 42 0.21 1.75 -6.36
N SER A 43 0.59 3.02 -6.21
CA SER A 43 1.88 3.54 -6.74
C SER A 43 3.08 3.18 -5.85
N GLY A 44 2.90 3.07 -4.54
CA GLY A 44 3.99 2.99 -3.57
C GLY A 44 4.51 4.36 -3.14
N ARG A 45 3.87 5.45 -3.56
CA ARG A 45 4.26 6.81 -3.17
C ARG A 45 4.12 7.01 -1.67
N VAL A 46 5.13 7.63 -1.06
CA VAL A 46 5.10 8.08 0.33
C VAL A 46 4.22 9.33 0.44
N LEU A 47 3.23 9.29 1.33
CA LEU A 47 2.28 10.39 1.55
C LEU A 47 2.59 11.14 2.85
N TYR A 48 3.12 10.42 3.84
CA TYR A 48 3.70 10.98 5.06
C TYR A 48 4.77 10.03 5.59
N ALA A 49 5.81 10.60 6.18
CA ALA A 49 6.92 9.86 6.77
C ALA A 49 7.50 10.58 7.98
N LYS A 50 7.99 9.80 8.93
CA LYS A 50 8.72 10.25 10.12
C LYS A 50 9.80 9.22 10.42
N ASP A 51 11.06 9.60 10.30
CA ASP A 51 12.22 8.75 10.60
C ASP A 51 12.11 7.33 9.98
N GLU A 52 11.62 7.28 8.74
CA GLU A 52 11.09 6.09 8.09
C GLU A 52 12.16 5.10 7.65
N HIS A 53 13.41 5.56 7.53
CA HIS A 53 14.58 4.78 7.15
C HIS A 53 15.46 4.36 8.36
N GLN A 54 15.10 4.74 9.59
CA GLN A 54 15.84 4.34 10.78
C GLN A 54 15.65 2.86 11.08
N LYS A 55 16.77 2.13 11.20
CA LYS A 55 16.79 0.72 11.61
C LYS A 55 16.30 0.57 13.05
N ARG A 56 15.28 -0.28 13.25
CA ARG A 56 14.67 -0.54 14.55
C ARG A 56 14.31 -2.00 14.73
N ARG A 57 14.26 -2.47 15.98
CA ARG A 57 13.64 -3.75 16.33
C ARG A 57 12.14 -3.66 16.00
N ILE A 58 11.63 -4.68 15.31
CA ILE A 58 10.28 -4.65 14.72
C ILE A 58 9.29 -5.63 15.35
N ALA A 59 9.71 -6.45 16.32
CA ALA A 59 8.84 -7.44 16.93
C ALA A 59 8.08 -8.30 15.89
N SER A 60 6.83 -8.66 16.18
CA SER A 60 6.05 -9.61 15.37
C SER A 60 5.54 -9.11 14.02
N ILE A 61 5.83 -7.88 13.57
CA ILE A 61 5.54 -7.51 12.16
C ILE A 61 6.49 -8.25 11.19
N THR A 62 7.60 -8.80 11.70
CA THR A 62 8.46 -9.80 11.05
C THR A 62 7.66 -10.94 10.40
N LYS A 63 6.57 -11.36 11.06
CA LYS A 63 5.73 -12.48 10.62
C LYS A 63 5.04 -12.25 9.27
N ILE A 64 5.01 -11.00 8.78
CA ILE A 64 4.56 -10.69 7.42
C ILE A 64 5.47 -11.39 6.40
N MET A 65 6.80 -11.33 6.58
CA MET A 65 7.75 -12.01 5.69
C MET A 65 7.57 -13.53 5.76
N THR A 66 7.39 -14.06 6.98
CA THR A 66 7.13 -15.48 7.20
C THR A 66 5.85 -15.95 6.47
N ALA A 67 4.78 -15.17 6.54
CA ALA A 67 3.53 -15.46 5.83
C ALA A 67 3.71 -15.40 4.31
N VAL A 68 4.43 -14.39 3.80
CA VAL A 68 4.72 -14.25 2.35
C VAL A 68 5.43 -15.50 1.84
N LEU A 69 6.53 -15.93 2.48
CA LEU A 69 7.29 -17.10 2.04
C LEU A 69 6.47 -18.40 2.13
N ALA A 70 5.62 -18.55 3.15
CA ALA A 70 4.73 -19.70 3.26
C ALA A 70 3.73 -19.75 2.10
N ILE A 71 3.11 -18.62 1.77
CA ILE A 71 2.14 -18.52 0.66
C ILE A 71 2.82 -18.79 -0.69
N GLU A 72 3.99 -18.19 -0.92
CA GLU A 72 4.73 -18.37 -2.18
C GLU A 72 5.32 -19.77 -2.37
N SER A 73 5.45 -20.56 -1.30
CA SER A 73 6.07 -21.88 -1.37
C SER A 73 5.28 -22.91 -2.19
N GLY A 74 3.99 -22.66 -2.46
CA GLY A 74 3.08 -23.65 -3.05
C GLY A 74 2.74 -24.81 -2.10
N LYS A 75 3.11 -24.73 -0.81
CA LYS A 75 2.95 -25.80 0.19
C LYS A 75 1.76 -25.58 1.14
N MET A 76 0.89 -24.60 0.90
CA MET A 76 -0.16 -24.18 1.85
C MET A 76 -1.10 -25.32 2.29
N ASP A 77 -1.35 -26.29 1.42
CA ASP A 77 -2.20 -27.46 1.70
C ASP A 77 -1.45 -28.67 2.28
N GLN A 78 -0.12 -28.59 2.42
CA GLN A 78 0.67 -29.68 2.98
C GLN A 78 0.47 -29.81 4.50
N THR A 79 0.55 -31.04 4.99
CA THR A 79 0.58 -31.36 6.42
C THR A 79 1.99 -31.14 6.97
N VAL A 80 2.11 -30.25 7.95
CA VAL A 80 3.32 -29.96 8.71
C VAL A 80 3.36 -30.85 9.95
N THR A 81 4.53 -31.37 10.29
CA THR A 81 4.76 -32.05 11.57
C THR A 81 5.47 -31.10 12.51
N VAL A 82 4.85 -30.79 13.64
CA VAL A 82 5.41 -29.86 14.62
C VAL A 82 6.60 -30.50 15.35
N SER A 83 7.73 -29.81 15.39
CA SER A 83 8.94 -30.26 16.10
C SER A 83 8.93 -29.86 17.58
N ALA A 84 9.76 -30.51 18.40
CA ALA A 84 10.05 -30.07 19.77
C ALA A 84 10.60 -28.63 19.83
N ASN A 85 11.30 -28.19 18.78
CA ASN A 85 11.85 -26.84 18.69
C ASN A 85 10.72 -25.79 18.59
N ALA A 86 9.75 -26.03 17.71
CA ALA A 86 8.59 -25.14 17.56
C ALA A 86 7.83 -24.96 18.88
N VAL A 87 7.57 -26.05 19.61
CA VAL A 87 6.83 -26.03 20.89
C VAL A 87 7.56 -25.24 21.98
N ARG A 88 8.89 -25.28 22.01
CA ARG A 88 9.71 -24.58 23.02
C ARG A 88 9.84 -23.07 22.80
N THR A 89 9.31 -22.55 21.70
CA THR A 89 9.43 -21.12 21.36
C THR A 89 8.64 -20.26 22.36
N GLU A 90 9.29 -19.28 22.97
CA GLU A 90 8.67 -18.40 23.97
C GLU A 90 7.62 -17.44 23.37
N GLY A 91 6.87 -16.75 24.23
CA GLY A 91 5.99 -15.63 23.85
C GLY A 91 4.59 -16.06 23.42
N SER A 92 4.03 -15.38 22.42
CA SER A 92 2.69 -15.71 21.92
C SER A 92 2.71 -17.08 21.25
N ALA A 93 1.73 -17.93 21.53
CA ALA A 93 1.62 -19.27 20.97
C ALA A 93 0.20 -19.52 20.41
N ILE A 94 0.08 -20.53 19.54
CA ILE A 94 -1.20 -21.19 19.25
C ILE A 94 -1.33 -22.55 19.94
N TYR A 95 -0.37 -22.88 20.81
CA TYR A 95 -0.33 -24.07 21.67
C TYR A 95 -0.20 -25.37 20.87
N LEU A 96 0.72 -25.37 19.90
CA LEU A 96 1.10 -26.59 19.19
C LEU A 96 1.73 -27.62 20.13
N THR A 97 1.58 -28.91 19.82
CA THR A 97 2.25 -30.01 20.52
C THR A 97 3.24 -30.75 19.62
N GLU A 98 4.26 -31.37 20.22
CA GLU A 98 5.28 -32.10 19.46
C GLU A 98 4.66 -33.28 18.71
N GLY A 99 5.02 -33.47 17.45
CA GLY A 99 4.48 -34.51 16.58
C GLY A 99 3.11 -34.20 15.97
N GLN A 100 2.45 -33.11 16.40
CA GLN A 100 1.14 -32.71 15.88
C GLN A 100 1.19 -32.51 14.36
N LYS A 101 0.14 -32.94 13.66
CA LYS A 101 -0.04 -32.79 12.22
C LYS A 101 -1.00 -31.63 11.96
N VAL A 102 -0.51 -30.56 11.35
CA VAL A 102 -1.29 -29.34 11.10
C VAL A 102 -1.09 -28.88 9.66
N LYS A 103 -2.16 -28.48 8.97
CA LYS A 103 -2.04 -27.92 7.61
C LYS A 103 -1.25 -26.59 7.66
N LEU A 104 -0.34 -26.37 6.73
CA LEU A 104 0.47 -25.13 6.68
C LEU A 104 -0.42 -23.88 6.68
N LYS A 105 -1.54 -23.91 5.96
CA LYS A 105 -2.56 -22.86 5.97
C LYS A 105 -3.04 -22.49 7.38
N ASP A 106 -3.40 -23.47 8.22
CA ASP A 106 -3.82 -23.23 9.59
C ASP A 106 -2.70 -22.54 10.40
N LEU A 107 -1.45 -22.98 10.22
CA LEU A 107 -0.31 -22.34 10.86
C LEU A 107 -0.15 -20.88 10.42
N VAL A 108 -0.32 -20.54 9.14
CA VAL A 108 -0.23 -19.15 8.65
C VAL A 108 -1.36 -18.28 9.21
N TYR A 109 -2.58 -18.83 9.35
CA TYR A 109 -3.65 -18.14 10.07
C TYR A 109 -3.31 -17.91 11.55
N GLY A 110 -2.79 -18.93 12.24
CA GLY A 110 -2.33 -18.83 13.63
C GLY A 110 -1.20 -17.80 13.80
N LEU A 111 -0.25 -17.80 12.88
CA LEU A 111 0.85 -16.84 12.79
C LEU A 111 0.33 -15.40 12.69
N MET A 112 -0.58 -15.12 11.76
CA MET A 112 -1.04 -13.76 11.49
C MET A 112 -2.06 -13.27 12.52
N LEU A 113 -3.08 -14.07 12.85
CA LEU A 113 -4.17 -13.66 13.74
C LEU A 113 -3.76 -13.70 15.22
N ARG A 114 -2.98 -14.71 15.63
CA ARG A 114 -2.59 -14.94 17.03
C ARG A 114 -1.16 -14.57 17.33
N SER A 115 -0.35 -14.29 16.31
CA SER A 115 1.07 -13.99 16.48
C SER A 115 1.85 -15.15 17.07
N GLY A 116 1.41 -16.39 16.84
CA GLY A 116 2.05 -17.60 17.36
C GLY A 116 3.50 -17.71 16.90
N ASN A 117 4.43 -17.79 17.84
CA ASN A 117 5.87 -17.96 17.61
C ASN A 117 6.19 -19.43 17.32
N ASP A 118 5.50 -20.35 18.00
CA ASP A 118 5.45 -21.78 17.69
C ASP A 118 5.05 -22.05 16.24
N ALA A 119 3.99 -21.39 15.77
CA ALA A 119 3.57 -21.46 14.36
C ALA A 119 4.65 -20.93 13.42
N ALA A 120 5.35 -19.85 13.79
CA ALA A 120 6.41 -19.28 12.96
C ALA A 120 7.59 -20.24 12.77
N VAL A 121 8.00 -20.93 13.84
CA VAL A 121 9.09 -21.92 13.78
C VAL A 121 8.65 -23.16 12.98
N ALA A 122 7.44 -23.69 13.20
CA ALA A 122 6.92 -24.81 12.43
C ALA A 122 6.80 -24.50 10.92
N ILE A 123 6.36 -23.28 10.56
CA ILE A 123 6.34 -22.80 9.18
C ILE A 123 7.76 -22.74 8.61
N ALA A 124 8.70 -22.17 9.37
CA ALA A 124 10.08 -21.98 8.92
C ALA A 124 10.77 -23.31 8.63
N GLU A 125 10.67 -24.27 9.55
CA GLU A 125 11.22 -25.61 9.40
C GLU A 125 10.60 -26.35 8.20
N HIS A 126 9.29 -26.23 7.99
CA HIS A 126 8.62 -26.90 6.86
C HIS A 126 8.93 -26.29 5.50
N VAL A 127 8.98 -24.96 5.42
CA VAL A 127 9.17 -24.24 4.15
C VAL A 127 10.64 -24.20 3.77
N GLY A 128 11.52 -23.86 4.71
CA GLY A 128 12.96 -23.69 4.52
C GLY A 128 13.81 -24.91 4.89
N GLY A 129 13.21 -25.99 5.40
CA GLY A 129 13.92 -27.20 5.84
C GLY A 129 14.58 -27.09 7.22
N SER A 130 14.92 -25.87 7.64
CA SER A 130 15.44 -25.51 8.97
C SER A 130 15.17 -24.03 9.25
N LEU A 131 15.37 -23.58 10.49
CA LEU A 131 15.32 -22.16 10.83
C LEU A 131 16.33 -21.34 10.01
N ASP A 132 17.59 -21.80 9.92
CA ASP A 132 18.63 -21.12 9.16
C ASP A 132 18.31 -21.04 7.67
N GLY A 133 17.80 -22.14 7.09
CA GLY A 133 17.37 -22.18 5.70
C GLY A 133 16.24 -21.19 5.43
N PHE A 134 15.28 -21.08 6.35
CA PHE A 134 14.20 -20.12 6.23
C PHE A 134 14.66 -18.67 6.41
N VAL A 135 15.53 -18.38 7.37
CA VAL A 135 16.12 -17.05 7.59
C VAL A 135 16.96 -16.61 6.37
N TYR A 136 17.66 -17.55 5.73
CA TYR A 136 18.32 -17.29 4.44
C TYR A 136 17.31 -16.84 3.38
N MET A 137 16.18 -17.56 3.23
CA MET A 137 15.11 -17.16 2.30
C MET A 137 14.51 -15.79 2.63
N MET A 138 14.32 -15.48 3.92
CA MET A 138 13.80 -14.18 4.38
C MET A 138 14.72 -13.03 3.95
N ASN A 139 16.03 -13.17 4.14
CA ASN A 139 16.99 -12.15 3.75
C ASN A 139 17.16 -12.05 2.23
N GLN A 140 17.14 -13.19 1.51
CA GLN A 140 17.15 -13.19 0.04
C GLN A 140 15.91 -12.46 -0.52
N LYS A 141 14.73 -12.71 0.06
CA LYS A 141 13.50 -11.99 -0.34
C LYS A 141 13.59 -10.51 -0.02
N ALA A 142 14.12 -10.12 1.15
CA ALA A 142 14.32 -8.71 1.50
C ALA A 142 15.20 -7.99 0.47
N GLU A 143 16.29 -8.61 0.03
CA GLU A 143 17.16 -8.08 -1.03
C GLU A 143 16.42 -7.95 -2.37
N GLN A 144 15.70 -8.99 -2.80
CA GLN A 144 14.89 -8.97 -4.04
C GLN A 144 13.84 -7.85 -4.05
N LEU A 145 13.27 -7.53 -2.89
CA LEU A 145 12.29 -6.45 -2.73
C LEU A 145 12.91 -5.06 -2.57
N GLY A 146 14.24 -4.96 -2.46
CA GLY A 146 14.93 -3.69 -2.24
C GLY A 146 14.82 -3.15 -0.82
N MET A 147 14.57 -4.01 0.18
CA MET A 147 14.51 -3.66 1.60
C MET A 147 15.93 -3.47 2.19
N LYS A 148 16.62 -2.42 1.74
CA LYS A 148 18.06 -2.18 1.98
C LYS A 148 18.44 -2.01 3.44
N ASN A 149 17.49 -1.70 4.32
CA ASN A 149 17.72 -1.45 5.74
C ASN A 149 17.05 -2.53 6.61
N THR A 150 16.91 -3.75 6.07
CA THR A 150 16.32 -4.90 6.77
C THR A 150 17.30 -6.04 6.89
N ARG A 151 17.29 -6.70 8.06
CA ARG A 151 17.98 -7.97 8.30
C ARG A 151 17.15 -8.84 9.25
N PHE A 152 16.82 -10.03 8.81
CA PHE A 152 16.09 -11.03 9.61
C PHE A 152 17.06 -12.03 10.23
N GLN A 153 16.76 -12.46 11.46
CA GLN A 153 17.50 -13.49 12.19
C GLN A 153 16.61 -14.65 12.67
N ASN A 154 15.29 -14.47 12.63
CA ASN A 154 14.31 -15.44 13.08
C ASN A 154 12.96 -15.16 12.40
N PRO A 155 11.99 -16.10 12.39
CA PRO A 155 10.73 -15.96 11.66
C PRO A 155 9.62 -15.23 12.44
N HIS A 156 9.87 -14.83 13.70
CA HIS A 156 8.82 -14.32 14.59
C HIS A 156 9.07 -12.91 15.14
N GLY A 157 10.29 -12.41 15.09
CA GLY A 157 10.74 -11.13 15.64
C GLY A 157 10.84 -11.12 17.16
N LEU A 158 11.24 -12.23 17.78
CA LEU A 158 11.69 -12.17 19.18
C LEU A 158 13.07 -11.51 19.21
N ASP A 159 13.42 -10.93 20.35
CA ASP A 159 14.72 -10.29 20.58
C ASP A 159 15.79 -11.31 21.04
N ASP A 160 15.84 -12.47 20.39
CA ASP A 160 16.76 -13.57 20.69
C ASP A 160 18.10 -13.49 19.94
N HIS A 161 18.20 -12.57 18.99
CA HIS A 161 19.41 -12.28 18.22
C HIS A 161 19.66 -10.78 18.17
N GLU A 162 20.94 -10.43 18.13
CA GLU A 162 21.37 -9.12 17.66
C GLU A 162 21.16 -9.01 16.14
N ASN A 163 21.06 -7.77 15.63
CA ASN A 163 20.92 -7.50 14.20
C ASN A 163 19.66 -8.09 13.53
N HIS A 164 18.55 -8.19 14.28
CA HIS A 164 17.21 -8.38 13.73
C HIS A 164 16.49 -7.02 13.67
N TYR A 165 16.34 -6.44 12.48
CA TYR A 165 15.77 -5.10 12.32
C TYR A 165 15.15 -4.88 10.93
N SER A 166 14.31 -3.86 10.85
CA SER A 166 13.82 -3.27 9.60
C SER A 166 13.56 -1.77 9.83
N THR A 167 12.86 -1.13 8.89
CA THR A 167 12.48 0.28 8.93
C THR A 167 10.99 0.42 8.63
N ALA A 168 10.39 1.59 8.89
CA ALA A 168 8.98 1.79 8.54
C ALA A 168 8.78 1.69 7.02
N TYR A 169 9.71 2.28 6.25
CA TYR A 169 9.71 2.25 4.79
C TYR A 169 9.83 0.83 4.22
N ASP A 170 10.80 0.04 4.71
CA ASP A 170 11.01 -1.34 4.23
C ASP A 170 9.81 -2.24 4.57
N MET A 171 9.21 -2.05 5.75
CA MET A 171 8.00 -2.78 6.12
C MET A 171 6.79 -2.39 5.27
N ALA A 172 6.69 -1.13 4.82
CA ALA A 172 5.68 -0.70 3.87
C ALA A 172 5.91 -1.33 2.48
N ILE A 173 7.16 -1.43 2.01
CA ILE A 173 7.52 -2.19 0.79
C ILE A 173 7.06 -3.64 0.89
N LEU A 174 7.46 -4.32 1.96
CA LEU A 174 7.10 -5.72 2.19
C LEU A 174 5.57 -5.90 2.19
N THR A 175 4.86 -5.00 2.84
CA THR A 175 3.40 -5.06 2.93
C THR A 175 2.75 -4.81 1.58
N LYS A 176 3.25 -3.85 0.79
CA LYS A 176 2.77 -3.61 -0.59
C LYS A 176 2.96 -4.83 -1.46
N TYR A 177 4.09 -5.54 -1.30
CA TYR A 177 4.34 -6.79 -1.98
C TYR A 177 3.40 -7.90 -1.51
N ALA A 178 3.27 -8.10 -0.20
CA ALA A 178 2.41 -9.10 0.42
C ALA A 178 0.94 -8.94 -0.02
N MET A 179 0.47 -7.69 -0.11
CA MET A 179 -0.88 -7.36 -0.58
C MET A 179 -1.11 -7.68 -2.06
N LYS A 180 -0.11 -8.09 -2.85
CA LYS A 180 -0.35 -8.67 -4.19
C LYS A 180 -0.83 -10.12 -4.13
N LEU A 181 -0.58 -10.82 -3.02
CA LEU A 181 -0.95 -12.22 -2.83
C LEU A 181 -2.39 -12.31 -2.33
N LYS A 182 -3.27 -12.96 -3.10
CA LYS A 182 -4.70 -13.10 -2.76
C LYS A 182 -4.91 -13.81 -1.42
N ASP A 183 -4.11 -14.83 -1.12
CA ASP A 183 -4.16 -15.51 0.17
C ASP A 183 -3.75 -14.59 1.32
N TYR A 184 -2.75 -13.72 1.13
CA TYR A 184 -2.36 -12.76 2.16
C TYR A 184 -3.46 -11.73 2.42
N GLN A 185 -4.11 -11.19 1.38
CA GLN A 185 -5.27 -10.30 1.54
C GLN A 185 -6.36 -10.97 2.39
N LYS A 186 -6.70 -12.23 2.06
CA LYS A 186 -7.70 -13.01 2.79
C LYS A 186 -7.29 -13.25 4.25
N ILE A 187 -6.06 -13.71 4.49
CA ILE A 187 -5.57 -14.02 5.85
C ILE A 187 -5.49 -12.74 6.69
N SER A 188 -4.90 -11.67 6.16
CA SER A 188 -4.75 -10.38 6.84
C SER A 188 -6.10 -9.75 7.21
N GLY A 189 -7.09 -9.86 6.33
CA GLY A 189 -8.46 -9.37 6.53
C GLY A 189 -9.39 -10.29 7.32
N THR A 190 -8.94 -11.49 7.73
CA THR A 190 -9.78 -12.42 8.48
C THR A 190 -9.93 -11.98 9.94
N LYS A 191 -11.17 -11.72 10.38
CA LYS A 191 -11.49 -11.34 11.78
C LYS A 191 -11.53 -12.55 12.72
N ILE A 192 -12.16 -13.63 12.26
CA ILE A 192 -12.34 -14.89 12.99
C ILE A 192 -11.97 -16.03 12.04
N TYR A 193 -11.16 -16.97 12.51
CA TYR A 193 -10.80 -18.18 11.76
C TYR A 193 -11.03 -19.41 12.61
N LYS A 194 -11.70 -20.43 12.05
CA LYS A 194 -11.75 -21.78 12.62
C LYS A 194 -10.76 -22.63 11.84
N ALA A 195 -9.78 -23.20 12.54
CA ALA A 195 -8.78 -24.04 11.91
C ALA A 195 -9.41 -25.32 11.32
N GLU A 196 -8.86 -25.80 10.20
CA GLU A 196 -9.33 -26.99 9.51
C GLU A 196 -8.82 -28.27 10.16
N THR A 197 -7.59 -28.23 10.70
CA THR A 197 -6.86 -29.38 11.26
C THR A 197 -6.53 -29.24 12.74
N MET A 198 -7.04 -28.19 13.40
CA MET A 198 -6.92 -27.98 14.84
C MET A 198 -8.27 -27.62 15.44
N GLU A 199 -8.50 -28.04 16.69
CA GLU A 199 -9.67 -27.63 17.48
C GLU A 199 -9.48 -26.21 18.02
N SER A 200 -9.44 -25.22 17.13
CA SER A 200 -9.13 -23.84 17.48
C SER A 200 -9.97 -22.84 16.70
N VAL A 201 -10.45 -21.82 17.41
CA VAL A 201 -11.07 -20.64 16.83
C VAL A 201 -10.27 -19.42 17.26
N TRP A 202 -9.75 -18.67 16.29
CA TRP A 202 -8.86 -17.55 16.50
C TRP A 202 -9.53 -16.24 16.14
N LYS A 203 -9.54 -15.31 17.10
CA LYS A 203 -9.83 -13.89 16.85
C LYS A 203 -8.55 -13.15 16.51
N ASN A 204 -8.58 -12.35 15.45
CA ASN A 204 -7.46 -11.52 15.03
C ASN A 204 -7.10 -10.48 16.11
N LYS A 205 -5.81 -10.36 16.43
CA LYS A 205 -5.29 -9.36 17.39
C LYS A 205 -5.34 -7.92 16.84
N ASN A 206 -5.54 -7.73 15.53
CA ASN A 206 -5.67 -6.41 14.93
C ASN A 206 -7.01 -5.73 15.34
N LYS A 207 -6.93 -4.76 16.25
CA LYS A 207 -8.11 -4.04 16.75
C LYS A 207 -8.72 -3.08 15.74
N LEU A 208 -7.93 -2.53 14.79
CA LEU A 208 -8.47 -1.73 13.67
C LEU A 208 -9.49 -2.54 12.89
N LEU A 209 -9.10 -3.73 12.45
CA LEU A 209 -9.95 -4.63 11.67
C LEU A 209 -11.16 -5.15 12.47
N THR A 210 -10.95 -5.53 13.72
CA THR A 210 -11.98 -6.25 14.48
C THR A 210 -13.01 -5.34 15.13
N MET A 211 -12.69 -4.07 15.43
CA MET A 211 -13.62 -3.21 16.18
C MET A 211 -13.43 -1.69 16.04
N LEU A 212 -12.24 -1.17 15.71
CA LEU A 212 -11.99 0.27 15.80
C LEU A 212 -12.23 1.04 14.50
N TYR A 213 -11.85 0.48 13.35
CA TYR A 213 -11.77 1.24 12.11
C TYR A 213 -12.48 0.53 10.95
N PRO A 214 -13.63 1.06 10.45
CA PRO A 214 -14.46 0.38 9.46
C PRO A 214 -13.77 0.21 8.10
N TYR A 215 -12.81 1.07 7.77
CA TYR A 215 -12.05 1.01 6.52
C TYR A 215 -10.84 0.06 6.59
N SER A 216 -10.54 -0.53 7.75
CA SER A 216 -9.40 -1.44 7.89
C SER A 216 -9.60 -2.74 7.11
N THR A 217 -8.61 -3.09 6.30
CA THR A 217 -8.59 -4.30 5.46
C THR A 217 -7.62 -5.36 5.96
N GLY A 218 -6.80 -5.05 6.97
CA GLY A 218 -5.84 -5.99 7.53
C GLY A 218 -4.72 -5.33 8.32
N GLY A 219 -3.72 -6.13 8.67
CA GLY A 219 -2.54 -5.68 9.39
C GLY A 219 -1.92 -6.73 10.30
N LYS A 220 -0.79 -6.36 10.91
CA LYS A 220 -0.07 -7.18 11.89
C LYS A 220 0.47 -6.32 13.03
N THR A 221 0.18 -6.73 14.25
CA THR A 221 0.73 -6.14 15.47
C THR A 221 2.07 -6.75 15.85
N GLY A 222 2.87 -6.04 16.62
CA GLY A 222 4.03 -6.59 17.30
C GLY A 222 4.33 -5.87 18.60
N TYR A 223 4.82 -6.61 19.58
CA TYR A 223 5.31 -6.07 20.83
C TYR A 223 6.43 -6.94 21.39
N THR A 224 7.51 -6.31 21.79
CA THR A 224 8.51 -6.88 22.71
C THR A 224 8.92 -5.80 23.71
N LYS A 225 9.61 -6.19 24.78
CA LYS A 225 10.13 -5.23 25.77
C LYS A 225 11.09 -4.22 25.12
N LEU A 226 11.89 -4.61 24.13
CA LEU A 226 12.86 -3.73 23.47
C LEU A 226 12.25 -2.92 22.32
N ALA A 227 11.51 -3.56 21.40
CA ALA A 227 10.89 -2.90 20.25
C ALA A 227 9.74 -1.95 20.64
N LYS A 228 9.10 -2.21 21.80
CA LYS A 228 7.79 -1.63 22.16
C LYS A 228 6.73 -2.01 21.12
N ARG A 229 5.65 -1.23 21.03
CA ARG A 229 4.53 -1.50 20.11
C ARG A 229 4.92 -1.16 18.68
N THR A 230 4.57 -2.04 17.77
CA THR A 230 4.78 -1.92 16.32
C THR A 230 3.51 -2.35 15.62
N LEU A 231 3.15 -1.67 14.54
CA LEU A 231 1.93 -1.97 13.81
C LEU A 231 2.16 -1.74 12.32
N VAL A 232 1.74 -2.71 11.52
CA VAL A 232 1.45 -2.53 10.11
C VAL A 232 -0.05 -2.67 9.97
N SER A 233 -0.72 -1.77 9.25
CA SER A 233 -2.11 -1.97 8.87
C SER A 233 -2.42 -1.43 7.48
N THR A 234 -3.50 -1.94 6.90
CA THR A 234 -4.01 -1.53 5.60
C THR A 234 -5.44 -1.05 5.73
N ALA A 235 -5.81 -0.08 4.90
CA ALA A 235 -7.16 0.45 4.83
C ALA A 235 -7.55 0.80 3.40
N SER A 236 -8.85 0.71 3.11
CA SER A 236 -9.41 1.01 1.80
C SER A 236 -10.70 1.83 1.93
N LYS A 237 -10.78 2.95 1.21
CA LYS A 237 -11.96 3.82 1.14
C LYS A 237 -11.99 4.52 -0.22
N ASP A 238 -13.16 4.58 -0.86
CA ASP A 238 -13.36 5.29 -2.14
C ASP A 238 -12.37 4.89 -3.25
N GLY A 239 -11.98 3.62 -3.30
CA GLY A 239 -11.02 3.07 -4.26
C GLY A 239 -9.55 3.42 -3.99
N ILE A 240 -9.25 4.05 -2.85
CA ILE A 240 -7.91 4.37 -2.39
C ILE A 240 -7.47 3.28 -1.40
N ASP A 241 -6.37 2.60 -1.70
CA ASP A 241 -5.76 1.59 -0.84
C ASP A 241 -4.50 2.15 -0.18
N LEU A 242 -4.40 2.08 1.15
CA LEU A 242 -3.31 2.67 1.91
C LEU A 242 -2.63 1.63 2.81
N ILE A 243 -1.34 1.83 3.05
CA ILE A 243 -0.53 1.02 3.96
C ILE A 243 0.15 1.97 4.96
N ALA A 244 -0.10 1.76 6.25
CA ALA A 244 0.53 2.51 7.32
C ALA A 244 1.40 1.59 8.19
N VAL A 245 2.55 2.12 8.64
CA VAL A 245 3.46 1.45 9.58
C VAL A 245 3.86 2.42 10.68
N THR A 246 3.80 1.97 11.93
CA THR A 246 4.43 2.63 13.09
C THR A 246 5.36 1.68 13.82
N ILE A 247 6.49 2.21 14.28
CA ILE A 247 7.49 1.48 15.05
C ILE A 247 7.79 2.25 16.34
N ASN A 248 7.62 1.55 17.47
CA ASN A 248 7.71 2.09 18.82
C ASN A 248 6.70 3.23 19.04
N ASP A 249 5.43 2.85 19.13
CA ASP A 249 4.31 3.77 19.23
C ASP A 249 3.28 3.34 20.30
N PRO A 250 3.21 4.04 21.46
CA PRO A 250 2.20 3.74 22.47
C PRO A 250 0.75 3.97 22.00
N ASN A 251 0.54 4.80 20.96
CA ASN A 251 -0.75 5.23 20.45
C ASN A 251 -1.08 4.69 19.04
N ASP A 252 -0.42 3.61 18.63
CA ASP A 252 -0.46 3.04 17.27
C ASP A 252 -1.86 2.90 16.63
N TRP A 253 -2.88 2.49 17.38
CA TRP A 253 -4.23 2.36 16.83
C TRP A 253 -4.82 3.70 16.39
N ASP A 254 -4.73 4.70 17.24
CA ASP A 254 -5.27 6.04 17.00
C ASP A 254 -4.42 6.75 15.92
N ASP A 255 -3.10 6.63 15.99
CA ASP A 255 -2.20 7.23 15.01
C ASP A 255 -2.36 6.64 13.60
N HIS A 256 -2.63 5.33 13.47
CA HIS A 256 -2.99 4.75 12.18
C HIS A 256 -4.33 5.28 11.66
N MET A 257 -5.36 5.42 12.51
CA MET A 257 -6.64 6.01 12.08
C MET A 257 -6.48 7.47 11.64
N LYS A 258 -5.67 8.27 12.36
CA LYS A 258 -5.34 9.66 11.96
C LYS A 258 -4.65 9.69 10.61
N MET A 259 -3.63 8.87 10.39
CA MET A 259 -2.91 8.83 9.11
C MET A 259 -3.84 8.46 7.95
N PHE A 260 -4.65 7.40 8.09
CA PHE A 260 -5.60 7.00 7.04
C PHE A 260 -6.68 8.07 6.79
N ASN A 261 -7.30 8.60 7.85
CA ASN A 261 -8.35 9.61 7.72
C ASN A 261 -7.81 10.88 7.06
N TYR A 262 -6.61 11.33 7.45
CA TYR A 262 -5.97 12.48 6.83
C TYR A 262 -5.81 12.27 5.32
N VAL A 263 -5.30 11.11 4.90
CA VAL A 263 -5.12 10.83 3.47
C VAL A 263 -6.47 10.75 2.76
N PHE A 264 -7.46 10.05 3.31
CA PHE A 264 -8.79 9.95 2.69
C PHE A 264 -9.56 11.28 2.63
N GLU A 265 -9.22 12.24 3.50
CA GLU A 265 -9.82 13.58 3.51
C GLU A 265 -9.15 14.53 2.52
N HIS A 266 -7.83 14.44 2.34
CA HIS A 266 -7.04 15.41 1.57
C HIS A 266 -6.60 14.93 0.19
N TYR A 267 -6.70 13.62 -0.09
CA TYR A 267 -6.25 13.03 -1.35
C TYR A 267 -7.42 12.37 -2.09
N GLN A 268 -7.37 12.46 -3.42
CA GLN A 268 -8.29 11.74 -4.29
C GLN A 268 -7.58 11.11 -5.49
N THR A 269 -8.13 10.01 -5.99
CA THR A 269 -7.60 9.35 -7.19
C THR A 269 -8.08 10.09 -8.43
N TYR A 270 -7.16 10.81 -9.08
CA TYR A 270 -7.45 11.51 -10.33
C TYR A 270 -7.18 10.62 -11.55
N LEU A 271 -8.09 10.67 -12.52
CA LEU A 271 -7.81 10.19 -13.88
C LEU A 271 -6.97 11.23 -14.62
N ILE A 272 -5.65 11.04 -14.64
CA ILE A 272 -4.70 11.97 -15.28
C ILE A 272 -4.77 11.86 -16.80
N ALA A 273 -4.81 10.63 -17.31
CA ALA A 273 -4.95 10.36 -18.75
C ALA A 273 -5.88 9.18 -18.97
N LYS A 274 -6.91 9.37 -19.80
CA LYS A 274 -7.87 8.33 -20.15
C LYS A 274 -7.32 7.44 -21.26
N LYS A 275 -7.57 6.13 -21.15
CA LYS A 275 -7.37 5.13 -22.18
C LYS A 275 -7.99 5.59 -23.50
N GLY A 276 -7.24 5.38 -24.59
CA GLY A 276 -7.63 5.87 -25.91
C GLY A 276 -6.88 7.15 -26.28
N ASP A 277 -7.63 8.11 -26.85
CA ASP A 277 -7.07 9.33 -27.45
C ASP A 277 -6.30 10.20 -26.46
N ILE A 278 -5.37 10.98 -27.02
CA ILE A 278 -4.54 11.93 -26.28
C ILE A 278 -4.97 13.36 -26.67
N PRO A 279 -5.78 14.06 -25.84
CA PRO A 279 -6.39 15.34 -26.22
C PRO A 279 -5.41 16.44 -26.66
N LYS A 280 -4.21 16.47 -26.06
CA LYS A 280 -3.14 17.44 -26.40
C LYS A 280 -2.56 17.27 -27.81
N LEU A 281 -2.93 16.21 -28.54
CA LEU A 281 -2.50 15.96 -29.92
C LEU A 281 -3.53 16.43 -30.96
N LYS A 282 -4.62 17.08 -30.54
CA LYS A 282 -5.61 17.67 -31.44
C LYS A 282 -4.95 18.65 -32.43
N GLY A 283 -5.31 18.55 -33.71
CA GLY A 283 -4.75 19.34 -34.81
C GLY A 283 -3.40 18.83 -35.36
N THR A 284 -2.88 17.71 -34.84
CA THR A 284 -1.61 17.13 -35.30
C THR A 284 -1.85 15.88 -36.17
N PHE A 285 -0.82 15.40 -36.87
CA PHE A 285 -0.82 14.11 -37.59
C PHE A 285 -1.31 12.93 -36.73
N TYR A 286 -1.16 13.02 -35.41
CA TYR A 286 -1.46 11.96 -34.47
C TYR A 286 -2.87 12.00 -33.86
N GLU A 287 -3.67 13.04 -34.14
CA GLU A 287 -4.92 13.36 -33.42
C GLU A 287 -5.86 12.17 -33.20
N SER A 288 -6.18 11.43 -34.24
CA SER A 288 -7.18 10.35 -34.20
C SER A 288 -6.59 8.96 -34.09
N LYS A 289 -5.28 8.82 -34.29
CA LYS A 289 -4.57 7.55 -34.46
C LYS A 289 -3.64 7.21 -33.30
N ALA A 290 -3.12 8.21 -32.58
CA ALA A 290 -2.26 7.96 -31.43
C ALA A 290 -3.07 7.73 -30.15
N PHE A 291 -2.77 6.67 -29.42
CA PHE A 291 -3.51 6.31 -28.21
C PHE A 291 -2.65 5.64 -27.13
N ILE A 292 -3.16 5.67 -25.89
CA ILE A 292 -2.63 4.91 -24.76
C ILE A 292 -3.55 3.73 -24.43
N LYS A 293 -2.96 2.58 -24.05
CA LYS A 293 -3.71 1.31 -23.87
C LYS A 293 -4.46 1.18 -22.54
N ARG A 294 -4.14 2.01 -21.55
CA ARG A 294 -4.71 1.95 -20.20
C ARG A 294 -4.91 3.35 -19.65
N ASP A 295 -5.83 3.47 -18.70
CA ASP A 295 -5.96 4.69 -17.91
C ASP A 295 -4.68 4.89 -17.07
N ILE A 296 -4.38 6.16 -16.81
CA ILE A 296 -3.37 6.57 -15.84
C ILE A 296 -4.12 7.31 -14.74
N THR A 297 -4.25 6.65 -13.60
CA THR A 297 -4.78 7.23 -12.38
C THR A 297 -3.66 7.46 -11.38
N TYR A 298 -3.80 8.48 -10.52
CA TYR A 298 -2.84 8.75 -9.46
C TYR A 298 -3.50 9.43 -8.27
N LEU A 299 -3.10 9.03 -7.06
CA LEU A 299 -3.57 9.62 -5.80
C LEU A 299 -2.81 10.93 -5.53
N LEU A 300 -3.52 12.05 -5.46
CA LEU A 300 -2.94 13.39 -5.28
C LEU A 300 -3.85 14.24 -4.39
N THR A 301 -3.29 15.25 -3.73
CA THR A 301 -4.09 16.38 -3.22
C THR A 301 -4.57 17.27 -4.37
N GLU A 302 -5.46 18.23 -4.07
CA GLU A 302 -5.85 19.25 -5.05
C GLU A 302 -4.65 20.10 -5.51
N GLU A 303 -3.81 20.57 -4.58
CA GLU A 303 -2.60 21.34 -4.88
C GLU A 303 -1.57 20.52 -5.70
N GLU A 304 -1.35 19.25 -5.35
CA GLU A 304 -0.44 18.38 -6.10
C GLU A 304 -0.94 18.17 -7.54
N LYS A 305 -2.26 18.07 -7.72
CA LYS A 305 -2.90 17.87 -9.02
C LYS A 305 -2.69 19.05 -9.97
N GLU A 306 -2.56 20.28 -9.45
CA GLU A 306 -2.22 21.47 -10.24
C GLU A 306 -0.79 21.41 -10.80
N ASN A 307 0.12 20.76 -10.07
CA ASN A 307 1.52 20.61 -10.45
C ASN A 307 1.80 19.41 -11.38
N VAL A 308 0.76 18.66 -11.79
CA VAL A 308 0.91 17.54 -12.72
C VAL A 308 1.09 18.03 -14.15
N LYS A 309 2.16 17.57 -14.81
CA LYS A 309 2.47 17.86 -16.21
C LYS A 309 2.40 16.60 -17.07
N ILE A 310 1.77 16.71 -18.24
CA ILE A 310 1.67 15.62 -19.23
C ILE A 310 2.62 15.91 -20.39
N ASN A 311 3.79 15.27 -20.38
CA ASN A 311 4.78 15.35 -21.45
C ASN A 311 4.54 14.23 -22.47
N THR A 312 4.71 14.55 -23.76
CA THR A 312 4.64 13.54 -24.83
C THR A 312 5.79 13.74 -25.78
N THR A 313 6.56 12.69 -25.99
CA THR A 313 7.65 12.67 -26.96
C THR A 313 7.23 11.75 -28.10
N LEU A 314 7.03 12.32 -29.28
CA LEU A 314 6.54 11.63 -30.47
C LEU A 314 7.58 11.71 -31.60
N LEU A 315 7.62 10.69 -32.45
CA LEU A 315 8.37 10.72 -33.68
C LEU A 315 7.86 11.86 -34.58
N LYS A 316 8.76 12.51 -35.34
CA LYS A 316 8.34 13.49 -36.35
C LYS A 316 7.74 12.74 -37.55
N PRO A 317 6.48 13.03 -37.95
CA PRO A 317 5.90 12.39 -39.13
C PRO A 317 6.78 12.60 -40.36
N LYS A 318 7.05 11.52 -41.10
CA LYS A 318 7.81 11.56 -42.35
C LYS A 318 6.84 11.63 -43.52
N LYS A 319 7.18 12.37 -44.59
CA LYS A 319 6.37 12.41 -45.83
C LYS A 319 6.03 11.01 -46.39
N ALA A 320 6.90 10.03 -46.15
CA ALA A 320 6.65 8.64 -46.54
C ALA A 320 5.43 7.99 -45.84
N TRP A 321 5.06 8.46 -44.65
CA TRP A 321 3.93 7.93 -43.86
C TRP A 321 2.58 8.37 -44.40
N GLU A 322 2.51 9.50 -45.11
CA GLU A 322 1.27 9.94 -45.78
C GLU A 322 0.89 9.01 -46.94
N LYS A 323 1.90 8.39 -47.57
CA LYS A 323 1.71 7.46 -48.70
C LYS A 323 1.59 6.00 -48.27
N ASP A 324 2.18 5.64 -47.13
CA ASP A 324 2.29 4.26 -46.69
C ASP A 324 2.28 4.16 -45.16
N ALA A 325 1.10 3.84 -44.61
CA ALA A 325 0.90 3.67 -43.19
C ALA A 325 1.66 2.47 -42.60
N SER A 326 2.08 1.49 -43.42
CA SER A 326 2.86 0.34 -42.95
C SER A 326 4.25 0.74 -42.45
N LYS A 327 4.73 1.93 -42.83
CA LYS A 327 6.00 2.53 -42.37
C LYS A 327 5.92 3.21 -41.01
N ILE A 328 4.72 3.32 -40.43
CA ILE A 328 4.51 3.90 -39.10
C ILE A 328 4.72 2.79 -38.06
N PRO A 329 5.64 2.96 -37.10
CA PRO A 329 5.87 1.95 -36.07
C PRO A 329 4.65 1.79 -35.17
N ASP A 330 4.50 0.60 -34.59
CA ASP A 330 3.43 0.28 -33.63
C ASP A 330 3.43 1.22 -32.41
N ILE A 331 4.62 1.66 -32.00
CA ILE A 331 4.85 2.67 -30.94
C ILE A 331 5.49 3.89 -31.59
N VAL A 332 4.80 5.03 -31.53
CA VAL A 332 5.24 6.31 -32.14
C VAL A 332 5.86 7.27 -31.14
N GLY A 333 5.95 6.87 -29.87
CA GLY A 333 6.50 7.70 -28.82
C GLY A 333 6.15 7.21 -27.43
N HIS A 334 6.28 8.10 -26.45
CA HIS A 334 5.87 7.84 -25.07
C HIS A 334 5.21 9.08 -24.44
N MET A 335 4.31 8.81 -23.52
CA MET A 335 3.71 9.78 -22.61
C MET A 335 4.38 9.63 -21.25
N GLU A 336 4.82 10.74 -20.69
CA GLU A 336 5.43 10.83 -19.37
C GLU A 336 4.63 11.80 -18.52
N ILE A 337 4.09 11.30 -17.41
CA ILE A 337 3.36 12.09 -16.43
C ILE A 337 4.33 12.46 -15.33
N MET A 338 4.50 13.76 -15.12
CA MET A 338 5.39 14.32 -14.11
C MET A 338 4.57 14.97 -13.01
N PHE A 339 5.03 14.84 -11.77
CA PHE A 339 4.60 15.63 -10.63
C PHE A 339 5.85 16.24 -10.01
N ASN A 340 5.96 17.57 -10.02
CA ASN A 340 7.21 18.29 -9.78
C ASN A 340 8.33 17.71 -10.68
N ASP A 341 9.43 17.26 -10.08
CA ASP A 341 10.57 16.65 -10.78
C ASP A 341 10.46 15.12 -10.92
N ALA A 342 9.42 14.49 -10.35
CA ALA A 342 9.26 13.05 -10.33
C ALA A 342 8.41 12.54 -11.50
N THR A 343 8.89 11.50 -12.20
CA THR A 343 8.08 10.74 -13.16
C THR A 343 7.15 9.79 -12.42
N ILE A 344 5.85 10.08 -12.40
CA ILE A 344 4.84 9.25 -11.74
C ILE A 344 4.27 8.15 -12.64
N ALA A 345 4.32 8.37 -13.97
CA ALA A 345 3.97 7.33 -14.94
C ALA A 345 4.70 7.55 -16.27
N LYS A 346 5.08 6.45 -16.92
CA LYS A 346 5.60 6.46 -18.28
C LYS A 346 4.95 5.33 -19.07
N VAL A 347 4.30 5.67 -20.18
CA VAL A 347 3.61 4.70 -21.03
C VAL A 347 3.93 4.90 -22.51
N PRO A 348 4.03 3.82 -23.30
CA PRO A 348 4.15 3.94 -24.76
C PRO A 348 2.88 4.54 -25.36
N ILE A 349 3.06 5.36 -26.40
CA ILE A 349 1.99 5.86 -27.26
C ILE A 349 1.97 5.00 -28.52
N TYR A 350 0.85 4.33 -28.75
CA TYR A 350 0.64 3.45 -29.89
C TYR A 350 0.01 4.22 -31.05
N TYR A 351 0.22 3.72 -32.27
CA TYR A 351 -0.49 4.18 -33.46
C TYR A 351 -1.50 3.13 -33.91
N GLU A 352 -2.72 3.56 -34.25
CA GLU A 352 -3.78 2.65 -34.65
C GLU A 352 -3.51 2.02 -36.02
N ASN A 353 -3.42 0.69 -36.05
CA ASN A 353 -3.23 -0.13 -37.25
C ASN A 353 -3.90 -1.52 -37.06
N GLU A 354 -3.72 -2.43 -38.02
CA GLU A 354 -4.30 -3.79 -37.95
C GLU A 354 -3.86 -4.59 -36.71
N ARG A 355 -2.63 -4.38 -36.24
CA ARG A 355 -2.06 -5.05 -35.05
C ARG A 355 -2.47 -4.39 -33.74
N HIS A 356 -2.75 -3.10 -33.76
CA HIS A 356 -3.07 -2.30 -32.59
C HIS A 356 -4.28 -1.43 -32.85
N GLN A 357 -5.44 -1.96 -32.48
CA GLN A 357 -6.67 -1.19 -32.52
C GLN A 357 -6.79 -0.32 -31.28
N LYS A 358 -7.20 0.92 -31.51
CA LYS A 358 -7.58 1.80 -30.41
C LYS A 358 -8.78 1.20 -29.69
N PRO A 359 -8.84 1.31 -28.36
CA PRO A 359 -10.01 0.88 -27.60
C PRO A 359 -11.27 1.56 -28.13
N LYS A 360 -12.24 0.77 -28.60
CA LYS A 360 -13.54 1.29 -29.04
C LYS A 360 -14.21 1.94 -27.82
N LYS A 361 -14.68 3.18 -27.96
CA LYS A 361 -15.58 3.79 -26.98
C LYS A 361 -16.85 2.93 -26.94
N GLN A 362 -17.07 2.17 -25.86
CA GLN A 362 -18.37 1.53 -25.65
C GLN A 362 -19.39 2.64 -25.38
N PHE A 363 -20.11 3.04 -26.42
CA PHE A 363 -21.14 4.09 -26.40
C PHE A 363 -22.26 3.82 -25.35
N PHE A 364 -22.37 2.58 -24.87
CA PHE A 364 -23.35 2.16 -23.87
C PHE A 364 -22.91 2.31 -22.40
N GLU A 365 -21.61 2.48 -22.08
CA GLU A 365 -21.19 2.62 -20.68
C GLU A 365 -21.43 4.03 -20.12
N THR A 366 -21.43 5.06 -20.97
CA THR A 366 -21.72 6.44 -20.55
C THR A 366 -23.17 6.63 -20.09
N PHE A 367 -24.11 5.81 -20.59
CA PHE A 367 -25.51 5.83 -20.15
C PHE A 367 -25.74 5.09 -18.82
N LYS A 368 -24.93 4.06 -18.51
CA LYS A 368 -25.03 3.34 -17.23
C LYS A 368 -24.47 4.13 -16.05
N SER A 369 -23.39 4.89 -16.22
CA SER A 369 -22.82 5.69 -15.12
C SER A 369 -23.69 6.87 -14.70
N ILE A 370 -24.51 7.41 -15.61
CA ILE A 370 -25.47 8.49 -15.33
C ILE A 370 -26.70 7.98 -14.56
N PHE A 371 -27.10 6.72 -14.78
CA PHE A 371 -28.25 6.12 -14.09
C PHE A 371 -27.89 5.33 -12.81
N LEU A 372 -26.66 4.81 -12.68
CA LEU A 372 -26.22 4.09 -11.46
C LEU A 372 -25.78 5.01 -10.31
N ASN A 373 -25.38 6.25 -10.60
CA ASN A 373 -25.08 7.23 -9.55
C ASN A 373 -26.34 7.86 -8.91
N ALA A 374 -27.53 7.63 -9.49
CA ALA A 374 -28.82 8.01 -8.92
C ALA A 374 -29.52 6.87 -8.15
N ALA A 375 -28.95 5.66 -8.16
CA ALA A 375 -29.49 4.50 -7.47
C ALA A 375 -28.35 3.76 -6.76
N GLY A 376 -28.16 4.05 -5.47
CA GLY A 376 -27.15 3.42 -4.61
C GLY A 376 -27.14 1.90 -4.77
N GLY A 377 -25.99 1.36 -5.17
CA GLY A 377 -25.87 -0.06 -5.49
C GLY A 377 -24.42 -0.49 -5.70
N ALA A 378 -23.58 -0.37 -4.68
CA ALA A 378 -22.28 -1.01 -4.65
C ALA A 378 -22.46 -2.54 -4.55
N LYS A 379 -22.44 -3.22 -5.70
CA LYS A 379 -22.24 -4.67 -5.78
C LYS A 379 -20.76 -4.98 -5.56
N TRP A 380 -20.46 -5.62 -4.43
CA TRP A 380 -19.21 -6.30 -4.18
C TRP A 380 -19.23 -7.66 -4.90
N SER A 381 -18.28 -7.90 -5.79
CA SER A 381 -17.79 -9.27 -6.05
C SER A 381 -16.58 -9.50 -5.16
N ILE A 382 -16.61 -10.62 -4.45
CA ILE A 382 -15.68 -11.16 -3.45
C ILE A 382 -14.20 -10.93 -3.77
#